data_AF-C3PI47-F1
#
_entry.id   AF-C3PI47-F1
#
_cell.length_a   1.000
_cell.length_b   1.000
_cell.length_c   1.000
_cell.angle_alpha   90.00
_cell.angle_beta   90.00
_cell.angle_gamma   90.00
#
_symmetry.space_group_name_H-M   'P 1'
#
loop_
_entity.id
_entity.type
_entity.pdbx_description
1 polymer ?
#
loop_
_entity_poly.entity_id
_entity_poly.type
_entity_poly.pdbx_seq_one_letter_code
_entity_poly.pdbx_strand_id
1 'polypeptide(L)'
;MQWPKNRDSWLAQRQGDWSPGMPSLIFFIIFGLFTVQGANRGVDYITGDRPDVTQSLTVVEEAMPLQVWGVLFLMASLVVAVGMVFRRHNIIIAGCLYFVVLYSGITWGLTMKMLTRMTPMSEFWAALTDPDIHAPTPFMWVVIILMCVGCAALTVVVKKHRLLVGAVSALIILLTCMFATYGHLATFIYHSAQTFPLDGWRTPSSFALTTTIWALFAWGTKVMQKARRGQ
;
A
#
# COMPACT_ATOMS: atom_id res chain seq x y z
N MET A 1 -27.26 15.42 -16.33
CA MET A 1 -26.43 16.58 -16.72
C MET A 1 -26.22 16.51 -18.23
N GLN A 2 -27.00 17.28 -19.00
CA GLN A 2 -26.84 17.33 -20.46
C GLN A 2 -25.65 18.23 -20.79
N TRP A 3 -24.71 17.70 -21.56
CA TRP A 3 -23.51 18.43 -21.96
C TRP A 3 -23.87 19.57 -22.94
N PRO A 4 -23.33 20.79 -22.77
CA PRO A 4 -23.60 21.86 -23.71
C PRO A 4 -23.06 21.46 -25.10
N LYS A 5 -23.97 21.40 -26.07
CA LYS A 5 -23.66 21.09 -27.48
C LYS A 5 -22.84 22.19 -28.16
N ASN A 6 -22.88 23.42 -27.64
CA ASN A 6 -22.23 24.57 -28.26
C ASN A 6 -20.86 24.85 -27.59
N ARG A 7 -19.77 24.46 -28.26
CA ARG A 7 -18.38 24.60 -27.78
C ARG A 7 -17.77 25.97 -28.07
N ASP A 8 -18.52 26.86 -28.71
CA ASP A 8 -17.98 28.11 -29.25
C ASP A 8 -18.05 29.27 -28.24
N SER A 9 -18.70 29.06 -27.09
CA SER A 9 -18.72 30.05 -26.02
C SER A 9 -17.36 30.15 -25.33
N TRP A 10 -16.95 31.38 -24.98
CA TRP A 10 -15.71 31.64 -24.23
C TRP A 10 -15.60 30.83 -22.92
N LEU A 11 -16.75 30.54 -22.28
CA LEU A 11 -16.84 29.68 -21.10
C LEU A 11 -16.50 28.21 -21.42
N ALA A 12 -16.93 27.70 -22.59
CA ALA A 12 -16.61 26.36 -23.05
C ALA A 12 -15.13 26.19 -23.43
N GLN A 13 -14.46 27.26 -23.90
CA GLN A 13 -13.01 27.26 -24.13
C GLN A 13 -12.19 27.24 -22.83
N ARG A 14 -12.70 27.87 -21.77
CA ARG A 14 -12.05 27.86 -20.45
C ARG A 14 -12.26 26.56 -19.68
N GLN A 15 -13.39 25.88 -19.88
CA GLN A 15 -13.64 24.53 -19.33
C GLN A 15 -12.87 23.47 -20.12
N GLY A 16 -12.21 22.56 -19.43
CA GLY A 16 -11.57 21.42 -20.06
C GLY A 16 -12.59 20.41 -20.61
N ASP A 17 -12.10 19.51 -21.45
CA ASP A 17 -12.88 18.50 -22.16
C ASP A 17 -13.01 17.18 -21.38
N TRP A 18 -12.41 17.09 -20.18
CA TRP A 18 -12.43 15.86 -19.42
C TRP A 18 -13.86 15.44 -19.10
N SER A 19 -14.15 14.17 -19.33
CA SER A 19 -15.31 13.51 -18.77
C SER A 19 -14.98 12.05 -18.50
N PRO A 20 -15.57 11.47 -17.45
CA PRO A 20 -15.36 10.06 -17.11
C PRO A 20 -15.99 9.14 -18.16
N GLY A 21 -15.38 7.98 -18.37
CA GLY A 21 -15.84 6.93 -19.29
C GLY A 21 -16.90 5.99 -18.70
N MET A 22 -17.19 6.09 -17.41
CA MET A 22 -18.35 5.47 -16.75
C MET A 22 -19.45 6.52 -16.55
N PRO A 23 -20.70 6.14 -16.21
CA PRO A 23 -21.79 7.10 -16.01
C PRO A 23 -21.35 8.26 -15.13
N SER A 24 -21.41 9.47 -15.69
CA SER A 24 -20.71 10.63 -15.14
C SER A 24 -21.03 10.90 -13.68
N LEU A 25 -22.30 10.77 -13.30
CA LEU A 25 -22.77 10.96 -11.93
C LEU A 25 -22.05 10.02 -10.94
N ILE A 26 -21.96 8.73 -11.25
CA ILE A 26 -21.35 7.73 -10.35
C ILE A 26 -19.87 8.03 -10.17
N PHE A 27 -19.17 8.40 -11.25
CA PHE A 27 -17.75 8.75 -11.15
C PHE A 27 -17.58 9.99 -10.29
N PHE A 28 -18.36 11.05 -10.52
CA PHE A 28 -18.28 12.28 -9.73
C PHE A 28 -18.58 12.03 -8.25
N ILE A 29 -19.54 11.17 -7.93
CA ILE A 29 -19.85 10.80 -6.53
C ILE A 29 -18.64 10.08 -5.91
N ILE A 30 -18.15 9.00 -6.53
CA ILE A 30 -17.04 8.22 -5.96
C ILE A 30 -15.80 9.10 -5.82
N PHE A 31 -15.41 9.80 -6.88
CA PHE A 31 -14.21 10.63 -6.89
C PHE A 31 -14.33 11.81 -5.91
N GLY A 32 -15.52 12.40 -5.82
CA GLY A 32 -15.84 13.46 -4.85
C GLY A 32 -15.73 12.96 -3.41
N LEU A 33 -16.30 11.78 -3.10
CA LEU A 33 -16.22 11.17 -1.78
C LEU A 33 -14.77 10.90 -1.36
N PHE A 34 -13.94 10.36 -2.25
CA PHE A 34 -12.50 10.17 -1.96
C PHE A 34 -11.76 11.50 -1.77
N THR A 35 -12.10 12.52 -2.55
CA THR A 35 -11.52 13.87 -2.40
C THR A 35 -11.88 14.50 -1.05
N VAL A 36 -13.16 14.35 -0.63
CA VAL A 36 -13.64 14.78 0.69
C VAL A 36 -12.97 13.98 1.80
N GLN A 37 -12.79 12.67 1.64
CA GLN A 37 -12.06 11.85 2.61
C GLN A 37 -10.61 12.34 2.81
N GLY A 38 -9.92 12.68 1.71
CA GLY A 38 -8.59 13.30 1.78
C GLY A 38 -8.62 14.67 2.48
N ALA A 39 -9.67 15.45 2.26
CA ALA A 39 -9.81 16.78 2.86
C ALA A 39 -10.08 16.68 4.36
N ASN A 40 -11.01 15.80 4.77
CA ASN A 40 -11.31 15.52 6.18
C ASN A 40 -10.04 15.10 6.92
N ARG A 41 -9.25 14.19 6.34
CA ARG A 41 -7.95 13.82 6.93
C ARG A 41 -6.99 14.99 7.06
N GLY A 42 -6.97 15.89 6.07
CA GLY A 42 -6.22 17.13 6.15
C GLY A 42 -6.65 18.04 7.30
N VAL A 43 -7.97 18.18 7.50
CA VAL A 43 -8.55 18.92 8.64
C VAL A 43 -8.18 18.27 9.96
N ASP A 44 -8.40 16.95 10.09
CA ASP A 44 -8.11 16.19 11.30
C ASP A 44 -6.65 16.38 11.74
N TYR A 45 -5.72 16.34 10.80
CA TYR A 45 -4.29 16.57 11.06
C TYR A 45 -3.93 18.00 11.46
N ILE A 46 -4.68 19.00 10.99
CA ILE A 46 -4.47 20.42 11.35
C ILE A 46 -5.08 20.73 12.71
N THR A 47 -6.29 20.21 12.99
CA THR A 47 -7.02 20.50 14.23
C THR A 47 -6.48 19.73 15.43
N GLY A 48 -5.55 18.80 15.20
CA GLY A 48 -5.09 17.86 16.21
C GLY A 48 -6.11 16.72 16.32
N ASP A 49 -5.65 15.53 15.97
CA ASP A 49 -6.50 14.34 16.02
C ASP A 49 -6.72 13.89 17.48
N ARG A 50 -7.76 13.08 17.69
CA ARG A 50 -8.06 12.47 18.99
C ARG A 50 -6.88 11.57 19.40
N PRO A 51 -6.55 11.49 20.71
CA PRO A 51 -5.36 10.81 21.20
C PRO A 51 -5.18 9.36 20.73
N ASP A 52 -6.28 8.67 20.37
CA ASP A 52 -6.26 7.28 19.90
C ASP A 52 -5.78 7.10 18.44
N VAL A 53 -5.85 8.14 17.59
CA VAL A 53 -5.46 8.05 16.17
C VAL A 53 -3.98 8.45 15.99
N THR A 54 -3.53 9.47 16.72
CA THR A 54 -2.16 10.03 16.68
C THR A 54 -1.12 9.08 17.27
N GLN A 55 -1.49 8.21 18.22
CA GLN A 55 -0.56 7.22 18.78
C GLN A 55 0.03 6.26 17.73
N SER A 56 -0.61 6.10 16.57
CA SER A 56 -0.07 5.32 15.46
C SER A 56 0.95 6.09 14.60
N LEU A 57 0.90 7.43 14.58
CA LEU A 57 1.64 8.28 13.64
C LEU A 57 2.96 8.86 14.16
N THR A 58 3.41 8.54 15.37
CA THR A 58 4.66 9.07 15.95
C THR A 58 5.90 8.97 15.03
N VAL A 59 6.03 7.87 14.28
CA VAL A 59 7.13 7.68 13.30
C VAL A 59 6.99 8.58 12.06
N VAL A 60 5.75 8.97 11.72
CA VAL A 60 5.44 9.89 10.63
C VAL A 60 5.61 11.36 11.09
N GLU A 61 5.36 11.64 12.37
CA GLU A 61 5.60 12.95 12.99
C GLU A 61 7.09 13.29 13.11
N GLU A 62 7.95 12.28 13.26
CA GLU A 62 9.42 12.45 13.23
C GLU A 62 9.91 13.02 11.89
N ALA A 63 9.23 12.71 10.78
CA ALA A 63 9.60 13.23 9.45
C ALA A 63 9.14 14.69 9.26
N MET A 64 7.90 15.01 9.65
CA MET A 64 7.40 16.40 9.73
C MET A 64 6.15 16.50 10.62
N PRO A 65 5.87 17.69 11.20
CA PRO A 65 4.72 17.89 12.07
C PRO A 65 3.39 17.50 11.40
N LEU A 66 2.45 16.97 12.19
CA LEU A 66 1.15 16.50 11.71
C LEU A 66 0.39 17.58 10.93
N GLN A 67 0.48 18.84 11.36
CA GLN A 67 -0.17 19.98 10.71
C GLN A 67 0.36 20.20 9.29
N VAL A 68 1.65 19.94 9.04
CA VAL A 68 2.26 20.05 7.70
C VAL A 68 1.71 18.97 6.78
N TRP A 69 1.60 17.73 7.27
CA TRP A 69 0.89 16.68 6.56
C TRP A 69 -0.54 17.11 6.23
N GLY A 70 -1.26 17.66 7.21
CA GLY A 70 -2.63 18.12 7.03
C GLY A 70 -2.80 19.16 5.94
N VAL A 71 -1.92 20.17 5.90
CA VAL A 71 -1.89 21.18 4.83
C VAL A 71 -1.64 20.54 3.47
N LEU A 72 -0.71 19.59 3.36
CA LEU A 72 -0.44 18.88 2.11
C LEU A 72 -1.65 18.06 1.63
N PHE A 73 -2.36 17.41 2.55
CA PHE A 73 -3.61 16.70 2.24
C PHE A 73 -4.70 17.64 1.73
N LEU A 74 -4.88 18.80 2.37
CA LEU A 74 -5.82 19.82 1.91
C LEU A 74 -5.45 20.38 0.53
N MET A 75 -4.16 20.64 0.29
CA MET A 75 -3.67 21.09 -1.01
C MET A 75 -3.93 20.04 -2.10
N ALA A 76 -3.66 18.76 -1.82
CA ALA A 76 -3.96 17.68 -2.75
C ALA A 76 -5.47 17.59 -3.06
N SER A 77 -6.33 17.67 -2.05
CA SER A 77 -7.79 17.72 -2.21
C SER A 77 -8.23 18.90 -3.06
N LEU A 78 -7.69 20.09 -2.80
CA LEU A 78 -8.00 21.30 -3.54
C LEU A 78 -7.62 21.17 -5.01
N VAL A 79 -6.42 20.66 -5.30
CA VAL A 79 -5.96 20.43 -6.69
C VAL A 79 -6.90 19.46 -7.41
N VAL A 80 -7.29 18.35 -6.78
CA VAL A 80 -8.26 17.41 -7.38
C VAL A 80 -9.61 18.10 -7.63
N ALA A 81 -10.16 18.81 -6.64
CA ALA A 81 -11.43 19.51 -6.75
C ALA A 81 -11.43 20.56 -7.87
N VAL A 82 -10.38 21.39 -7.94
CA VAL A 82 -10.15 22.36 -9.02
C VAL A 82 -10.09 21.64 -10.37
N GLY A 83 -9.35 20.53 -10.45
CA GLY A 83 -9.27 19.71 -11.66
C GLY A 83 -10.64 19.19 -12.12
N MET A 84 -11.49 18.75 -11.18
CA MET A 84 -12.84 18.27 -11.47
C MET A 84 -13.77 19.41 -11.92
N VAL A 85 -13.78 20.54 -11.21
CA VAL A 85 -14.63 21.72 -11.50
C VAL A 85 -14.29 22.29 -12.87
N PHE A 86 -13.00 22.49 -13.16
CA PHE A 86 -12.55 23.01 -14.45
C PHE A 86 -12.40 21.92 -15.51
N ARG A 87 -12.67 20.66 -15.19
CA ARG A 87 -12.59 19.51 -16.10
C ARG A 87 -11.24 19.38 -16.80
N ARG A 88 -10.14 19.68 -16.09
CA ARG A 88 -8.77 19.62 -16.60
C ARG A 88 -8.10 18.33 -16.12
N HIS A 89 -7.99 17.35 -17.03
CA HIS A 89 -7.42 16.04 -16.71
C HIS A 89 -6.01 16.10 -16.12
N ASN A 90 -5.14 16.98 -16.64
CA ASN A 90 -3.77 17.13 -16.12
C ASN A 90 -3.76 17.56 -14.64
N ILE A 91 -4.66 18.45 -14.24
CA ILE A 91 -4.78 18.92 -12.85
C ILE A 91 -5.34 17.80 -11.96
N ILE A 92 -6.35 17.05 -12.44
CA ILE A 92 -6.88 15.89 -11.73
C ILE A 92 -5.77 14.85 -11.49
N ILE A 93 -4.99 14.52 -12.52
CA ILE A 93 -3.87 13.57 -12.44
C ILE A 93 -2.83 14.08 -11.43
N ALA A 94 -2.46 15.37 -11.49
CA ALA A 94 -1.51 15.95 -10.55
C ALA A 94 -1.97 15.83 -9.09
N GLY A 95 -3.23 16.17 -8.80
CA GLY A 95 -3.80 16.02 -7.46
C GLY A 95 -3.85 14.57 -6.98
N CYS A 96 -4.20 13.62 -7.87
CA CYS A 96 -4.15 12.19 -7.56
C CYS A 96 -2.73 11.72 -7.24
N LEU A 97 -1.72 12.17 -7.99
CA LEU A 97 -0.32 11.83 -7.74
C LEU A 97 0.19 12.41 -6.42
N TYR A 98 -0.25 13.61 -6.04
CA TYR A 98 0.02 14.12 -4.69
C TYR A 98 -0.55 13.20 -3.61
N PHE A 99 -1.79 12.72 -3.74
CA PHE A 99 -2.32 11.73 -2.81
C PHE A 99 -1.53 10.42 -2.80
N VAL A 100 -1.08 9.92 -3.95
CA VAL A 100 -0.23 8.73 -4.02
C VAL A 100 1.03 8.93 -3.19
N VAL A 101 1.73 10.06 -3.34
CA VAL A 101 2.95 10.35 -2.59
C VAL A 101 2.67 10.46 -1.08
N LEU A 102 1.65 11.23 -0.70
CA LEU A 102 1.31 11.46 0.71
C LEU A 102 0.89 10.17 1.42
N TYR A 103 -0.02 9.40 0.81
CA TYR A 103 -0.47 8.15 1.39
C TYR A 103 0.62 7.07 1.37
N SER A 104 1.52 7.06 0.37
CA SER A 104 2.69 6.16 0.37
C SER A 104 3.64 6.48 1.52
N GLY A 105 3.91 7.76 1.80
CA GLY A 105 4.74 8.18 2.92
C GLY A 105 4.18 7.72 4.28
N ILE A 106 2.88 7.93 4.51
CA ILE A 106 2.20 7.44 5.71
C ILE A 106 2.22 5.91 5.79
N THR A 107 1.89 5.23 4.68
CA THR A 107 1.90 3.77 4.60
C THR A 107 3.27 3.23 4.99
N TRP A 108 4.34 3.82 4.47
CA TRP A 108 5.70 3.43 4.77
C TRP A 108 6.06 3.64 6.25
N GLY A 109 5.80 4.82 6.80
CA GLY A 109 6.08 5.11 8.21
C GLY A 109 5.35 4.18 9.17
N LEU A 110 4.07 3.89 8.89
CA LEU A 110 3.28 2.93 9.67
C LEU A 110 3.77 1.49 9.49
N THR A 111 4.17 1.11 8.28
CA THR A 111 4.75 -0.22 8.00
C THR A 111 6.04 -0.41 8.77
N MET A 112 6.94 0.57 8.76
CA MET A 112 8.18 0.54 9.55
C MET A 112 7.90 0.40 11.04
N LYS A 113 6.92 1.13 11.58
CA LYS A 113 6.48 1.00 12.98
C LYS A 113 5.94 -0.40 13.30
N MET A 114 5.27 -1.06 12.35
CA MET A 114 4.81 -2.44 12.54
C MET A 114 5.98 -3.43 12.46
N LEU A 115 6.93 -3.20 11.54
CA LEU A 115 8.12 -4.04 11.42
C LEU A 115 9.03 -3.95 12.66
N THR A 116 9.14 -2.79 13.30
CA THR A 116 9.89 -2.64 14.57
C THR A 116 9.19 -3.25 15.77
N ARG A 117 7.86 -3.43 15.70
CA ARG A 117 7.04 -4.08 16.75
C ARG A 117 6.91 -5.59 16.58
N MET A 118 7.23 -6.13 15.39
CA MET A 118 7.37 -7.57 15.24
C MET A 118 8.54 -8.06 16.10
N THR A 119 8.43 -9.27 16.63
CA THR A 119 9.50 -9.98 17.36
C THR A 119 10.85 -9.64 16.73
N PRO A 120 11.77 -8.99 17.46
CA PRO A 120 12.96 -8.43 16.85
C PRO A 120 13.72 -9.56 16.16
N MET A 121 14.22 -9.31 14.94
CA MET A 121 14.97 -10.32 14.18
C MET A 121 16.11 -10.93 14.99
N SER A 122 16.59 -10.25 16.03
CA SER A 122 17.54 -10.77 17.02
C SER A 122 16.99 -11.94 17.86
N GLU A 123 15.72 -11.93 18.27
CA GLU A 123 15.09 -13.05 18.98
C GLU A 123 14.85 -14.23 18.04
N PHE A 124 14.46 -13.97 16.80
CA PHE A 124 14.38 -15.01 15.77
C PHE A 124 15.77 -15.62 15.47
N TRP A 125 16.79 -14.77 15.30
CA TRP A 125 18.16 -15.21 15.10
C TRP A 125 18.68 -15.98 16.32
N ALA A 126 18.43 -15.50 17.54
CA ALA A 126 18.77 -16.21 18.76
C ALA A 126 18.12 -17.59 18.80
N ALA A 127 16.82 -17.71 18.49
CA ALA A 127 16.15 -19.01 18.41
C ALA A 127 16.72 -19.95 17.33
N LEU A 128 17.39 -19.42 16.29
CA LEU A 128 18.00 -20.20 15.22
C LEU A 128 19.48 -20.52 15.42
N THR A 129 20.21 -19.73 16.22
CA THR A 129 21.67 -19.83 16.36
C THR A 129 22.13 -20.15 17.77
N ASP A 130 21.28 -20.02 18.78
CA ASP A 130 21.64 -20.32 20.17
C ASP A 130 21.81 -21.85 20.35
N PRO A 131 23.05 -22.32 20.62
CA PRO A 131 23.32 -23.74 20.76
C PRO A 131 22.64 -24.35 22.00
N ASP A 132 22.28 -23.53 22.99
CA ASP A 132 21.58 -23.97 24.20
C ASP A 132 20.08 -24.24 23.94
N ILE A 133 19.55 -23.79 22.79
CA ILE A 133 18.14 -23.90 22.37
C ILE A 133 17.97 -24.88 21.17
N HIS A 134 18.86 -25.86 21.03
CA HIS A 134 18.81 -26.86 19.95
C HIS A 134 18.81 -26.27 18.52
N ALA A 135 19.66 -25.27 18.28
CA ALA A 135 19.93 -24.74 16.93
C ALA A 135 20.26 -25.89 15.93
N PRO A 136 19.88 -25.76 14.63
CA PRO A 136 20.20 -26.76 13.64
C PRO A 136 21.70 -26.99 13.57
N THR A 137 22.12 -28.26 13.55
CA THR A 137 23.53 -28.59 13.40
C THR A 137 24.08 -28.03 12.07
N PRO A 138 25.39 -27.76 11.95
CA PRO A 138 25.98 -27.27 10.70
C PRO A 138 25.63 -28.13 9.48
N PHE A 139 25.49 -29.44 9.68
CA PHE A 139 25.01 -30.36 8.66
C PHE A 139 23.57 -30.08 8.22
N MET A 140 22.65 -29.83 9.16
CA MET A 140 21.26 -29.50 8.85
C MET A 140 21.14 -28.16 8.11
N TRP A 141 21.98 -27.18 8.43
CA TRP A 141 22.06 -25.92 7.68
C TRP A 141 22.44 -26.14 6.21
N VAL A 142 23.43 -27.01 5.94
CA VAL A 142 23.83 -27.37 4.57
C VAL A 142 22.67 -28.02 3.81
N VAL A 143 21.93 -28.93 4.46
CA VAL A 143 20.75 -29.58 3.88
C VAL A 143 19.65 -28.56 3.53
N ILE A 144 19.35 -27.63 4.44
CA ILE A 144 18.36 -26.56 4.21
C ILE A 144 18.77 -25.67 3.03
N ILE A 145 20.04 -25.24 2.99
CA ILE A 145 20.55 -24.37 1.91
C ILE A 145 20.44 -25.08 0.56
N LEU A 146 20.88 -26.34 0.47
CA LEU A 146 20.79 -27.13 -0.76
C LEU A 146 19.34 -27.33 -1.21
N MET A 147 18.41 -27.56 -0.29
CA MET A 147 16.98 -27.66 -0.59
C MET A 147 16.39 -26.34 -1.10
N CYS A 148 16.74 -25.20 -0.49
CA CYS A 148 16.32 -23.88 -0.94
C CYS A 148 16.81 -23.59 -2.37
N VAL A 149 18.08 -23.86 -2.65
CA VAL A 149 18.68 -23.70 -3.99
C VAL A 149 18.00 -24.62 -5.01
N GLY A 150 17.78 -25.89 -4.66
CA GLY A 150 17.09 -26.86 -5.51
C GLY A 150 15.64 -26.45 -5.82
N CYS A 151 14.90 -25.96 -4.82
CA CYS A 151 13.53 -25.48 -4.98
C CYS A 151 13.43 -24.22 -5.84
N ALA A 152 14.35 -23.27 -5.66
CA ALA A 152 14.43 -22.07 -6.49
C ALA A 152 14.76 -22.41 -7.96
N ALA A 153 15.69 -23.33 -8.19
CA ALA A 153 16.01 -23.82 -9.52
C ALA A 153 14.78 -24.52 -10.16
N LEU A 154 14.07 -25.35 -9.39
CA LEU A 154 12.89 -26.07 -9.87
C LEU A 154 11.74 -25.12 -10.27
N THR A 155 11.52 -24.04 -9.52
CA THR A 155 10.49 -23.03 -9.85
C THR A 155 10.83 -22.20 -11.08
N VAL A 156 12.11 -22.04 -11.40
CA VAL A 156 12.56 -21.37 -12.64
C VAL A 156 12.41 -22.29 -13.85
N VAL A 157 12.70 -23.58 -13.68
CA VAL A 157 12.65 -24.58 -14.76
C VAL A 157 11.20 -24.94 -15.13
N VAL A 158 10.29 -25.07 -14.14
CA VAL A 158 8.91 -25.49 -14.39
C VAL A 158 8.01 -24.29 -14.69
N LYS A 159 7.89 -23.93 -15.98
CA LYS A 159 7.02 -22.83 -16.44
C LYS A 159 5.52 -23.14 -16.35
N LYS A 160 5.12 -24.39 -16.63
CA LYS A 160 3.71 -24.78 -16.83
C LYS A 160 2.86 -24.79 -15.55
N HIS A 161 3.48 -24.95 -14.38
CA HIS A 161 2.80 -25.01 -13.08
C HIS A 161 3.55 -24.24 -11.99
N ARG A 162 4.17 -23.11 -12.36
CA ARG A 162 5.10 -22.36 -11.50
C ARG A 162 4.54 -22.02 -10.11
N LEU A 163 3.26 -21.65 -10.01
CA LEU A 163 2.61 -21.33 -8.73
C LEU A 163 2.44 -22.55 -7.83
N LEU A 164 2.01 -23.69 -8.39
CA LEU A 164 1.79 -24.92 -7.64
C LEU A 164 3.12 -25.54 -7.20
N VAL A 165 4.13 -25.54 -8.09
CA VAL A 165 5.50 -25.96 -7.74
C VAL A 165 6.09 -25.05 -6.66
N GLY A 166 5.89 -23.73 -6.76
CA GLY A 166 6.33 -22.79 -5.73
C GLY A 166 5.69 -23.05 -4.37
N ALA A 167 4.38 -23.30 -4.32
CA ALA A 167 3.67 -23.61 -3.09
C ALA A 167 4.14 -24.91 -2.44
N VAL A 168 4.31 -25.98 -3.23
CA VAL A 168 4.80 -27.28 -2.73
C VAL A 168 6.25 -27.17 -2.25
N SER A 169 7.12 -26.48 -3.01
CA SER A 169 8.49 -26.23 -2.60
C SER A 169 8.60 -25.44 -1.29
N ALA A 170 7.77 -24.40 -1.11
CA ALA A 170 7.74 -23.63 0.13
C ALA A 170 7.29 -24.48 1.32
N LEU A 171 6.30 -25.36 1.13
CA LEU A 171 5.84 -26.29 2.16
C LEU A 171 6.93 -27.28 2.57
N ILE A 172 7.65 -27.86 1.60
CA ILE A 172 8.74 -28.79 1.85
C ILE A 172 9.87 -28.11 2.64
N ILE A 173 10.27 -26.89 2.25
CA ILE A 173 11.29 -26.11 2.98
C ILE A 173 10.84 -25.84 4.42
N LEU A 174 9.58 -25.43 4.61
CA LEU A 174 9.00 -25.20 5.94
C LEU A 174 9.07 -26.44 6.82
N LEU A 175 8.64 -27.60 6.31
CA LEU A 175 8.66 -28.87 7.05
C LEU A 175 10.08 -29.31 7.40
N THR A 176 11.03 -29.18 6.48
CA THR A 176 12.44 -29.50 6.75
C THR A 176 13.02 -28.58 7.81
N CYS A 177 12.73 -27.27 7.77
CA CYS A 177 13.16 -26.34 8.81
C CYS A 177 12.50 -26.63 10.16
N MET A 178 11.22 -27.03 10.20
CA MET A 178 10.53 -27.45 11.43
C MET A 178 11.17 -28.69 12.06
N PHE A 179 11.54 -29.67 11.24
CA PHE A 179 12.23 -30.87 11.71
C PHE A 179 13.66 -30.56 12.16
N ALA A 180 14.38 -29.73 11.41
CA ALA A 180 15.76 -29.33 11.70
C ALA A 180 15.94 -28.53 12.99
N THR A 181 14.88 -27.86 13.44
CA THR A 181 14.82 -27.06 14.67
C THR A 181 14.11 -27.81 15.80
N TYR A 182 13.84 -29.11 15.66
CA TYR A 182 13.10 -29.91 16.66
C TYR A 182 11.75 -29.30 17.09
N GLY A 183 11.07 -28.61 16.18
CA GLY A 183 9.81 -27.93 16.47
C GLY A 183 9.94 -26.52 17.08
N HIS A 184 11.15 -26.00 17.31
CA HIS A 184 11.34 -24.60 17.74
C HIS A 184 10.89 -23.59 16.68
N LEU A 185 11.01 -23.92 15.39
CA LEU A 185 10.38 -23.09 14.36
C LEU A 185 8.85 -23.12 14.48
N ALA A 186 8.25 -24.24 14.92
CA ALA A 186 6.81 -24.34 15.15
C ALA A 186 6.37 -23.50 16.35
N THR A 187 7.12 -23.52 17.45
CA THR A 187 6.86 -22.66 18.62
C THR A 187 7.13 -21.20 18.32
N PHE A 188 8.17 -20.88 17.54
CA PHE A 188 8.41 -19.53 17.04
C PHE A 188 7.27 -19.05 16.15
N ILE A 189 6.82 -19.85 15.17
CA ILE A 189 5.68 -19.51 14.31
C ILE A 189 4.41 -19.37 15.14
N TYR A 190 4.16 -20.26 16.10
CA TYR A 190 3.00 -20.20 16.98
C TYR A 190 3.03 -18.94 17.86
N HIS A 191 4.16 -18.68 18.51
CA HIS A 191 4.31 -17.52 19.37
C HIS A 191 4.27 -16.23 18.57
N SER A 192 4.96 -16.18 17.43
CA SER A 192 4.89 -15.10 16.46
C SER A 192 3.47 -14.90 15.97
N ALA A 193 2.71 -15.95 15.63
CA ALA A 193 1.32 -15.82 15.21
C ALA A 193 0.41 -15.27 16.32
N GLN A 194 0.72 -15.58 17.58
CA GLN A 194 0.00 -15.02 18.74
C GLN A 194 0.41 -13.59 19.08
N THR A 195 1.66 -13.22 18.86
CA THR A 195 2.19 -11.86 19.13
C THR A 195 2.16 -10.97 17.90
N PHE A 196 1.86 -11.53 16.72
CA PHE A 196 1.80 -10.78 15.47
C PHE A 196 0.67 -9.76 15.60
N PRO A 197 0.97 -8.46 15.44
CA PRO A 197 -0.02 -7.41 15.62
C PRO A 197 -0.91 -7.35 14.37
N LEU A 198 -1.71 -8.38 14.10
CA LEU A 198 -2.67 -8.45 12.98
C LEU A 198 -3.56 -7.20 12.97
N ASP A 199 -3.99 -6.75 14.15
CA ASP A 199 -4.76 -5.53 14.31
C ASP A 199 -3.97 -4.26 13.99
N GLY A 200 -2.66 -4.26 14.27
CA GLY A 200 -1.75 -3.17 13.92
C GLY A 200 -1.55 -3.00 12.41
N TRP A 201 -1.73 -4.06 11.62
CA TRP A 201 -1.62 -4.03 10.16
C TRP A 201 -2.84 -3.46 9.43
N ARG A 202 -3.99 -3.35 10.11
CA ARG A 202 -5.22 -2.79 9.52
C ARG A 202 -5.02 -1.37 9.03
N THR A 203 -4.33 -0.55 9.81
CA THR A 203 -4.07 0.85 9.49
C THR A 203 -3.15 1.01 8.27
N PRO A 204 -1.91 0.48 8.23
CA PRO A 204 -1.04 0.61 7.06
C PRO A 204 -1.64 -0.03 5.79
N SER A 205 -2.35 -1.17 5.91
CA SER A 205 -3.00 -1.79 4.75
C SER A 205 -4.15 -0.94 4.20
N SER A 206 -4.93 -0.27 5.05
CA SER A 206 -5.97 0.67 4.61
C SER A 206 -5.39 1.88 3.86
N PHE A 207 -4.25 2.40 4.31
CA PHE A 207 -3.54 3.47 3.62
C PHE A 207 -2.92 2.99 2.30
N ALA A 208 -2.34 1.78 2.26
CA ALA A 208 -1.83 1.17 1.03
C ALA A 208 -2.94 0.98 -0.02
N LEU A 209 -4.12 0.53 0.41
CA LEU A 209 -5.29 0.42 -0.45
C LEU A 209 -5.71 1.80 -0.99
N THR A 210 -5.76 2.80 -0.12
CA THR A 210 -6.12 4.18 -0.50
C THR A 210 -5.12 4.75 -1.51
N THR A 211 -3.81 4.57 -1.31
CA THR A 211 -2.76 4.89 -2.28
C THR A 211 -3.03 4.24 -3.64
N THR A 212 -3.37 2.95 -3.63
CA THR A 212 -3.65 2.18 -4.84
C THR A 212 -4.86 2.74 -5.60
N ILE A 213 -5.93 3.09 -4.88
CA ILE A 213 -7.12 3.70 -5.47
C ILE A 213 -6.78 5.04 -6.14
N TRP A 214 -6.00 5.91 -5.49
CA TRP A 214 -5.56 7.17 -6.10
C TRP A 214 -4.66 6.97 -7.33
N ALA A 215 -3.79 5.96 -7.31
CA ALA A 215 -2.99 5.60 -8.48
C ALA A 215 -3.88 5.12 -9.64
N LEU A 216 -4.90 4.30 -9.36
CA LEU A 216 -5.89 3.86 -10.35
C LEU A 216 -6.71 5.02 -10.90
N PHE A 217 -7.06 6.00 -10.08
CA PHE A 217 -7.73 7.23 -10.51
C PHE A 217 -6.87 8.08 -11.45
N ALA A 218 -5.58 8.27 -11.13
CA ALA A 218 -4.63 8.94 -12.01
C ALA A 218 -4.48 8.20 -13.35
N TRP A 219 -4.27 6.88 -13.30
CA TRP A 219 -4.12 6.03 -14.47
C TRP A 219 -5.39 6.00 -15.33
N GLY A 220 -6.56 5.77 -14.72
CA GLY A 220 -7.85 5.75 -15.41
C GLY A 220 -8.15 7.08 -16.10
N THR A 221 -7.86 8.20 -15.43
CA THR A 221 -7.99 9.54 -16.02
C THR A 221 -7.10 9.71 -17.25
N LYS A 222 -5.84 9.24 -17.20
CA LYS A 222 -4.90 9.27 -18.32
C LYS A 222 -5.35 8.38 -19.48
N VAL A 223 -5.77 7.15 -19.20
CA VAL A 223 -6.24 6.19 -20.21
C VAL A 223 -7.48 6.71 -20.94
N MET A 224 -8.46 7.25 -20.21
CA MET A 224 -9.68 7.84 -20.81
C MET A 224 -9.37 9.01 -21.75
N GLN A 225 -8.37 9.84 -21.39
CA GLN A 225 -7.93 10.94 -22.24
C GLN A 225 -7.23 10.46 -23.50
N LYS A 226 -6.36 9.44 -23.38
CA LYS A 226 -5.69 8.85 -24.54
C LYS A 226 -6.70 8.22 -25.51
N ALA A 227 -7.69 7.49 -24.99
CA ALA A 227 -8.73 6.87 -25.80
C ALA A 227 -9.55 7.89 -26.61
N ARG A 228 -9.78 9.10 -26.07
CA ARG A 228 -10.47 10.18 -26.78
C ARG A 228 -9.66 10.84 -27.88
N ARG A 229 -8.34 10.94 -27.71
CA ARG A 229 -7.46 11.55 -28.73
C ARG A 229 -7.19 10.62 -29.91
N GLY A 230 -7.44 9.32 -29.75
CA GLY A 230 -7.31 8.32 -30.80
C GLY A 230 -8.60 8.06 -31.58
N GLN A 231 -9.67 8.82 -31.29
CA GLN A 231 -10.91 8.90 -32.06
C GLN A 231 -10.91 10.21 -32.85
#